data_AF-A0A178FSJ8-F1
#
_entry.id   AF-A0A178FSJ8-F1
#
_cell.length_a   1.000
_cell.length_b   1.000
_cell.length_c   1.000
_cell.angle_alpha   90.00
_cell.angle_beta   90.00
_cell.angle_gamma   90.00
#
_symmetry.space_group_name_H-M   'P 1'
#
loop_
_entity.id
_entity.type
_entity.pdbx_description
1 polymer ?
#
loop_
_entity_poly.entity_id
_entity_poly.type
_entity_poly.pdbx_seq_one_letter_code
_entity_poly.pdbx_strand_id
1 'polypeptide(L)'
;MSQPQQDTEWSRRDSAVKRGQLSIPSDQGNAIEVRALRSSISDAGSLMHNLSLSPSFQDRRGSRNSFGMALPIPKSPRTSRLSGSRDPASLKRDVLASQIQDMAKEKVEAAKNMAFAFDIDGVLVHGKKLIPEAARVMEVLNGDNELGIKLPYILLTNGGGKTESARVDELSGILKSPISTEQFIQSHTPMQALSEYYDTVLVCGGEGFKVRQVAEDYGFKTVVHTKDVQAWDPTISPWSQLSEEEVKQAKIRDFDNLNFDAIMVFADSRDYQTDMQIILDLLLSENGRLKTRAKNPLANQIPIYFSQGDIVFPTEHALPRLTQGAFRIAIESQYKTLTGGDLERVVYGKPELATYKYADTVIQQWMKEIHNEHTLPKNIYMIGDNPQSDICGGNMYGWNTCLVRTGVFKGGENDTNNPANFGVFANVLEAVQAAVKKELGQEFKLQWQDEEVNPVLQAGGVSAIE
;
A
#
# COMPACT_ATOMS: atom_id res chain seq x y z
N MET A 1 -73.48 -12.80 -6.06
CA MET A 1 -73.29 -11.76 -5.03
C MET A 1 -71.82 -11.76 -4.65
N SER A 2 -71.17 -10.61 -4.84
CA SER A 2 -69.97 -10.13 -4.11
C SER A 2 -68.64 -10.88 -4.26
N GLN A 3 -67.72 -10.31 -5.06
CA GLN A 3 -66.32 -10.10 -4.64
C GLN A 3 -66.29 -8.97 -3.57
N PRO A 4 -65.18 -8.63 -2.85
CA PRO A 4 -63.76 -9.05 -3.01
C PRO A 4 -63.00 -9.33 -1.67
N GLN A 5 -61.74 -9.80 -1.73
CA GLN A 5 -60.55 -9.05 -1.24
C GLN A 5 -59.25 -9.86 -1.35
N GLN A 6 -58.20 -9.14 -1.75
CA GLN A 6 -56.80 -9.53 -1.83
C GLN A 6 -56.20 -9.65 -0.44
N ASP A 7 -55.27 -10.59 -0.26
CA ASP A 7 -54.15 -10.41 0.66
C ASP A 7 -52.87 -10.97 0.03
N THR A 8 -51.83 -10.16 0.12
CA THR A 8 -50.51 -10.27 -0.49
C THR A 8 -49.60 -11.23 0.28
N GLU A 9 -49.14 -12.31 -0.37
CA GLU A 9 -48.10 -13.19 0.16
C GLU A 9 -46.71 -12.70 -0.28
N TRP A 10 -45.89 -12.25 0.68
CA TRP A 10 -44.47 -11.98 0.50
C TRP A 10 -43.72 -13.28 0.20
N SER A 11 -43.29 -13.44 -1.05
CA SER A 11 -42.36 -14.48 -1.49
C SER A 11 -41.02 -14.37 -0.75
N ARG A 12 -40.76 -15.31 0.17
CA ARG A 12 -39.41 -15.61 0.68
C ARG A 12 -38.53 -16.06 -0.49
N ARG A 13 -37.55 -15.25 -0.86
CA ARG A 13 -36.42 -15.71 -1.68
C ARG A 13 -35.43 -16.43 -0.77
N ASP A 14 -35.48 -17.76 -0.79
CA ASP A 14 -34.40 -18.61 -0.31
C ASP A 14 -33.16 -18.39 -1.18
N SER A 15 -32.19 -17.60 -0.71
CA SER A 15 -30.83 -17.60 -1.23
C SER A 15 -30.00 -18.63 -0.47
N ALA A 16 -29.94 -19.86 -1.01
CA ALA A 16 -29.05 -20.89 -0.51
C ALA A 16 -27.59 -20.49 -0.75
N VAL A 17 -26.95 -19.93 0.27
CA VAL A 17 -25.51 -19.66 0.33
C VAL A 17 -24.78 -21.01 0.35
N LYS A 18 -23.92 -21.26 -0.65
CA LYS A 18 -22.98 -22.40 -0.61
C LYS A 18 -21.92 -22.13 0.45
N ARG A 19 -21.69 -23.14 1.29
CA ARG A 19 -20.89 -23.12 2.52
C ARG A 19 -19.38 -23.01 2.25
N GLY A 20 -18.68 -22.27 3.12
CA GLY A 20 -17.23 -22.39 3.35
C GLY A 20 -16.31 -21.48 2.52
N GLN A 21 -16.81 -20.34 2.03
CA GLN A 21 -16.00 -19.32 1.36
C GLN A 21 -16.46 -17.95 1.84
N LEU A 22 -15.50 -17.06 2.14
CA LEU A 22 -15.71 -15.62 2.32
C LEU A 22 -16.31 -15.03 1.02
N SER A 23 -17.61 -15.20 0.82
CA SER A 23 -18.30 -14.70 -0.38
C SER A 23 -18.49 -13.19 -0.27
N ILE A 24 -17.82 -12.45 -1.15
CA ILE A 24 -18.03 -11.01 -1.33
C ILE A 24 -19.33 -10.80 -2.14
N PRO A 25 -20.30 -10.01 -1.66
CA PRO A 25 -21.55 -9.73 -2.40
C PRO A 25 -21.32 -8.90 -3.67
N SER A 26 -22.12 -9.14 -4.72
CA SER A 26 -21.91 -8.80 -6.15
C SER A 26 -21.88 -7.31 -6.59
N ASP A 27 -20.86 -6.97 -7.39
CA ASP A 27 -20.78 -6.30 -8.73
C ASP A 27 -21.63 -5.05 -9.13
N GLN A 28 -21.95 -4.13 -8.21
CA GLN A 28 -22.52 -2.80 -8.59
C GLN A 28 -21.69 -1.57 -8.15
N GLY A 29 -20.48 -1.75 -7.63
CA GLY A 29 -19.67 -0.68 -7.00
C GLY A 29 -18.54 -0.07 -7.85
N ASN A 30 -17.80 0.90 -7.29
CA ASN A 30 -16.57 1.46 -7.87
C ASN A 30 -15.34 0.57 -7.59
N ALA A 31 -15.51 -0.67 -7.16
CA ALA A 31 -14.42 -1.63 -6.96
C ALA A 31 -14.22 -2.60 -8.16
N ILE A 32 -12.97 -3.00 -8.40
CA ILE A 32 -12.55 -4.07 -9.31
C ILE A 32 -12.14 -5.27 -8.47
N GLU A 33 -12.64 -6.46 -8.82
CA GLU A 33 -12.28 -7.71 -8.18
C GLU A 33 -10.98 -8.31 -8.74
N VAL A 34 -10.01 -8.58 -7.87
CA VAL A 34 -8.72 -9.20 -8.21
C VAL A 34 -8.60 -10.56 -7.55
N ARG A 35 -8.34 -11.61 -8.33
CA ARG A 35 -8.11 -12.95 -7.78
C ARG A 35 -6.95 -12.96 -6.77
N ALA A 36 -7.18 -13.52 -5.57
CA ALA A 36 -6.12 -13.74 -4.59
C ALA A 36 -5.11 -14.81 -5.08
N LEU A 37 -3.81 -14.53 -4.95
CA LEU A 37 -2.74 -15.47 -5.33
C LEU A 37 -2.23 -16.33 -4.15
N ARG A 38 -2.53 -15.92 -2.91
CA ARG A 38 -2.25 -16.71 -1.70
C ARG A 38 -3.52 -17.38 -1.16
N SER A 39 -3.33 -18.41 -0.34
CA SER A 39 -4.40 -19.05 0.40
C SER A 39 -5.04 -18.05 1.36
N SER A 40 -6.37 -18.03 1.45
CA SER A 40 -7.11 -17.30 2.50
C SER A 40 -6.96 -17.97 3.86
N ILE A 41 -6.61 -19.26 3.89
CA ILE A 41 -6.41 -20.06 5.09
C ILE A 41 -5.01 -19.78 5.67
N SER A 42 -4.93 -19.63 7.00
CA SER A 42 -3.70 -19.37 7.78
C SER A 42 -2.45 -20.14 7.34
N ASP A 43 -1.31 -19.44 7.34
CA ASP A 43 0.02 -20.02 7.10
C ASP A 43 0.73 -20.42 8.40
N ALA A 44 0.09 -20.21 9.56
CA ALA A 44 0.66 -20.53 10.87
C ALA A 44 1.02 -22.02 10.98
N GLY A 45 0.24 -22.91 10.35
CA GLY A 45 0.54 -24.35 10.30
C GLY A 45 1.92 -24.68 9.73
N SER A 46 2.34 -24.02 8.63
CA SER A 46 3.68 -24.23 8.05
C SER A 46 4.79 -23.58 8.88
N LEU A 47 4.50 -22.44 9.51
CA LEU A 47 5.46 -21.71 10.35
C LEU A 47 5.65 -22.35 11.73
N MET A 48 4.67 -23.11 12.22
CA MET A 48 4.73 -23.78 13.51
C MET A 48 5.42 -25.16 13.48
N HIS A 49 5.67 -25.75 12.31
CA HIS A 49 6.25 -27.10 12.23
C HIS A 49 7.50 -27.28 11.34
N ASN A 50 8.01 -26.25 10.65
CA ASN A 50 9.38 -26.27 10.11
C ASN A 50 9.94 -24.85 9.94
N LEU A 51 11.21 -24.67 10.32
CA LEU A 51 12.01 -23.45 10.20
C LEU A 51 12.30 -23.07 8.73
N SER A 52 11.27 -22.73 7.95
CA SER A 52 11.46 -22.02 6.68
C SER A 52 10.56 -20.78 6.64
N LEU A 53 11.18 -19.65 6.98
CA LEU A 53 10.60 -18.30 7.01
C LEU A 53 10.58 -17.63 5.62
N SER A 54 10.67 -18.39 4.53
CA SER A 54 10.86 -17.82 3.18
C SER A 54 9.82 -18.32 2.20
N PRO A 55 8.92 -17.45 1.71
CA PRO A 55 8.27 -17.66 0.43
C PRO A 55 9.37 -17.70 -0.65
N SER A 56 9.62 -18.87 -1.23
CA SER A 56 10.56 -19.05 -2.35
C SER A 56 9.78 -19.20 -3.66
N PHE A 57 10.39 -18.81 -4.78
CA PHE A 57 9.86 -19.15 -6.11
C PHE A 57 9.86 -20.68 -6.36
N GLN A 58 10.68 -21.43 -5.62
CA GLN A 58 10.90 -22.86 -5.81
C GLN A 58 9.83 -23.73 -5.13
N ASP A 59 9.24 -23.31 -4.00
CA ASP A 59 8.40 -24.18 -3.16
C ASP A 59 6.89 -23.96 -3.28
N ARG A 60 6.41 -23.14 -4.23
CA ARG A 60 4.96 -22.92 -4.38
C ARG A 60 4.25 -24.07 -5.09
N ARG A 61 3.83 -25.09 -4.32
CA ARG A 61 2.67 -25.93 -4.68
C ARG A 61 1.40 -25.09 -4.48
N GLY A 62 0.65 -24.86 -5.56
CA GLY A 62 -0.63 -24.16 -5.49
C GLY A 62 -1.58 -24.81 -4.47
N SER A 63 -1.97 -24.04 -3.45
CA SER A 63 -3.01 -24.47 -2.51
C SER A 63 -4.31 -24.69 -3.27
N ARG A 64 -4.81 -25.94 -3.25
CA ARG A 64 -6.01 -26.38 -3.97
C ARG A 64 -7.32 -25.80 -3.40
N ASN A 65 -7.25 -24.93 -2.38
CA ASN A 65 -8.41 -24.30 -1.74
C ASN A 65 -8.62 -22.81 -2.10
N SER A 66 -7.87 -22.25 -3.06
CA SER A 66 -7.96 -20.83 -3.45
C SER A 66 -9.02 -20.50 -4.53
N PHE A 67 -9.99 -21.38 -4.76
CA PHE A 67 -11.08 -21.14 -5.72
C PHE A 67 -12.24 -20.38 -5.06
N GLY A 68 -12.23 -19.04 -5.08
CA GLY A 68 -13.44 -18.25 -4.72
C GLY A 68 -13.22 -16.86 -4.15
N MET A 69 -11.99 -16.48 -3.79
CA MET A 69 -11.71 -15.16 -3.20
C MET A 69 -11.25 -14.13 -4.22
N ALA A 70 -12.06 -13.09 -4.39
CA ALA A 70 -11.68 -11.83 -5.04
C ALA A 70 -11.23 -10.80 -3.99
N LEU A 71 -10.33 -9.91 -4.36
CA LEU A 71 -9.86 -8.77 -3.57
C LEU A 71 -10.34 -7.50 -4.26
N PRO A 72 -11.23 -6.71 -3.63
CA PRO A 72 -11.68 -5.46 -4.22
C PRO A 72 -10.53 -4.44 -4.17
N ILE A 73 -10.31 -3.75 -5.29
CA ILE A 73 -9.47 -2.56 -5.41
C ILE A 73 -10.29 -1.42 -6.04
N PRO A 74 -10.02 -0.14 -5.77
CA PRO A 74 -10.77 0.96 -6.38
C PRO A 74 -10.58 1.03 -7.92
N LYS A 75 -11.62 1.42 -8.66
CA LYS A 75 -11.63 1.61 -10.13
C LYS A 75 -10.83 2.82 -10.59
N SER A 76 -10.69 3.86 -9.77
CA SER A 76 -9.92 5.07 -10.09
C SER A 76 -9.27 5.67 -8.84
N PRO A 77 -8.06 6.28 -8.93
CA PRO A 77 -7.47 7.08 -7.86
C PRO A 77 -8.29 8.34 -7.60
N ARG A 78 -8.04 9.03 -6.48
CA ARG A 78 -8.81 10.20 -6.04
C ARG A 78 -8.70 11.36 -7.05
N THR A 79 -9.65 12.29 -6.97
CA THR A 79 -9.59 13.54 -7.73
C THR A 79 -9.25 14.69 -6.80
N SER A 80 -8.02 15.21 -6.87
CA SER A 80 -7.66 16.51 -6.28
C SER A 80 -7.14 17.48 -7.35
N ARG A 81 -7.43 18.77 -7.18
CA ARG A 81 -6.99 19.84 -8.09
C ARG A 81 -5.70 20.46 -7.54
N LEU A 82 -4.59 20.29 -8.25
CA LEU A 82 -3.34 20.98 -7.95
C LEU A 82 -3.51 22.50 -8.17
N SER A 83 -3.21 23.28 -7.13
CA SER A 83 -3.02 24.73 -7.24
C SER A 83 -1.60 25.07 -6.77
N GLY A 84 -0.76 25.58 -7.65
CA GLY A 84 0.59 26.04 -7.30
C GLY A 84 0.97 27.29 -8.09
N SER A 85 1.38 28.34 -7.37
CA SER A 85 2.02 29.54 -7.94
C SER A 85 3.45 29.19 -8.38
N ARG A 86 3.82 29.51 -9.63
CA ARG A 86 5.16 29.21 -10.18
C ARG A 86 6.10 30.41 -10.10
N ASP A 87 7.37 30.13 -9.79
CA ASP A 87 8.48 31.09 -9.77
C ASP A 87 8.92 31.46 -11.21
N PRO A 88 9.21 32.74 -11.53
CA PRO A 88 9.76 33.18 -12.81
C PRO A 88 11.00 32.41 -13.31
N ALA A 89 11.87 31.92 -12.42
CA ALA A 89 13.05 31.14 -12.81
C ALA A 89 12.66 29.75 -13.34
N SER A 90 11.60 29.14 -12.78
CA SER A 90 11.03 27.87 -13.26
C SER A 90 10.43 28.03 -14.66
N LEU A 91 9.79 29.16 -14.96
CA LEU A 91 9.18 29.40 -16.27
C LEU A 91 10.21 29.45 -17.40
N LYS A 92 11.40 30.02 -17.16
CA LYS A 92 12.47 30.04 -18.17
C LYS A 92 13.00 28.63 -18.45
N ARG A 93 13.19 27.83 -17.40
CA ARG A 93 13.61 26.43 -17.51
C ARG A 93 12.57 25.59 -18.26
N ASP A 94 11.29 25.79 -17.98
CA ASP A 94 10.18 25.08 -18.66
C ASP A 94 10.20 25.34 -20.17
N VAL A 95 10.46 26.59 -20.60
CA VAL A 95 10.54 26.95 -22.03
C VAL A 95 11.73 26.27 -22.71
N LEU A 96 12.91 26.32 -22.10
CA LEU A 96 14.12 25.67 -22.64
C LEU A 96 13.96 24.14 -22.69
N ALA A 97 13.36 23.55 -21.65
CA ALA A 97 13.06 22.12 -21.60
C ALA A 97 12.11 21.70 -22.72
N SER A 98 11.07 22.51 -22.99
CA SER A 98 10.15 22.26 -24.12
C SER A 98 10.87 22.23 -25.47
N GLN A 99 11.81 23.15 -25.71
CA GLN A 99 12.58 23.18 -26.95
C GLN A 99 13.48 21.95 -27.11
N ILE A 100 14.17 21.53 -26.05
CA ILE A 100 14.98 20.30 -26.07
C ILE A 100 14.11 19.08 -26.33
N GLN A 101 12.96 18.99 -25.65
CA GLN A 101 12.04 17.87 -25.80
C GLN A 101 11.50 17.77 -27.23
N ASP A 102 11.19 18.89 -27.87
CA ASP A 102 10.76 18.93 -29.28
C ASP A 102 11.85 18.46 -30.25
N MET A 103 13.13 18.68 -29.92
CA MET A 103 14.28 18.23 -30.70
C MET A 103 14.65 16.75 -30.43
N ALA A 104 14.31 16.23 -29.23
CA ALA A 104 14.70 14.89 -28.77
C ALA A 104 13.50 13.93 -28.63
N LYS A 105 12.56 13.97 -29.59
CA LYS A 105 11.28 13.24 -29.54
C LYS A 105 11.41 11.76 -29.19
N GLU A 106 12.35 11.04 -29.81
CA GLU A 106 12.54 9.61 -29.54
C GLU A 106 12.96 9.34 -28.08
N LYS A 107 13.84 10.18 -27.51
CA LYS A 107 14.22 10.07 -26.10
C LYS A 107 13.07 10.44 -25.17
N VAL A 108 12.25 11.42 -25.54
CA VAL A 108 11.05 11.81 -24.78
C VAL A 108 10.05 10.67 -24.71
N GLU A 109 9.75 10.03 -25.84
CA GLU A 109 8.85 8.87 -25.88
C GLU A 109 9.40 7.69 -25.06
N ALA A 110 10.72 7.42 -25.14
CA ALA A 110 11.36 6.42 -24.29
C ALA A 110 11.27 6.78 -22.80
N ALA A 111 11.45 8.05 -22.44
CA ALA A 111 11.39 8.54 -21.06
C ALA A 111 9.98 8.43 -20.46
N LYS A 112 8.95 8.71 -21.26
CA LYS A 112 7.54 8.51 -20.87
C LYS A 112 7.15 7.04 -20.78
N ASN A 113 7.81 6.18 -21.55
CA ASN A 113 7.55 4.74 -21.57
C ASN A 113 8.32 3.95 -20.48
N MET A 114 9.03 4.65 -19.59
CA MET A 114 9.57 4.07 -18.36
C MET A 114 8.93 4.71 -17.12
N ALA A 115 8.84 3.96 -16.03
CA ALA A 115 8.39 4.48 -14.74
C ALA A 115 9.07 3.77 -13.58
N PHE A 116 9.05 4.42 -12.42
CA PHE A 116 9.61 3.89 -11.19
C PHE A 116 8.54 3.69 -10.12
N ALA A 117 8.58 2.57 -9.41
CA ALA A 117 7.82 2.36 -8.20
C ALA A 117 8.80 2.19 -7.03
N PHE A 118 8.81 3.14 -6.11
CA PHE A 118 9.75 3.14 -4.99
C PHE A 118 9.07 2.60 -3.73
N ASP A 119 9.68 1.62 -3.08
CA ASP A 119 9.50 1.50 -1.64
C ASP A 119 10.11 2.73 -0.92
N ILE A 120 9.77 2.93 0.35
CA ILE A 120 10.15 4.11 1.12
C ILE A 120 11.19 3.75 2.18
N ASP A 121 10.86 2.81 3.07
CA ASP A 121 11.64 2.51 4.25
C ASP A 121 12.82 1.60 3.88
N GLY A 122 14.04 2.10 3.96
CA GLY A 122 15.24 1.40 3.50
C GLY A 122 15.62 1.69 2.04
N VAL A 123 14.81 2.45 1.31
CA VAL A 123 15.09 2.88 -0.07
C VAL A 123 15.28 4.40 -0.17
N LEU A 124 14.31 5.17 0.35
CA LEU A 124 14.34 6.63 0.35
C LEU A 124 14.70 7.21 1.71
N VAL A 125 14.28 6.54 2.80
CA VAL A 125 14.47 7.00 4.18
C VAL A 125 14.76 5.84 5.14
N HIS A 126 15.41 6.15 6.25
CA HIS A 126 15.47 5.31 7.45
C HIS A 126 14.67 5.99 8.58
N GLY A 127 13.42 5.57 8.76
CA GLY A 127 12.51 6.25 9.68
C GLY A 127 12.26 7.69 9.26
N LYS A 128 12.85 8.67 9.96
CA LYS A 128 12.76 10.10 9.61
C LYS A 128 14.02 10.65 8.95
N LYS A 129 15.04 9.81 8.74
CA LYS A 129 16.32 10.22 8.16
C LYS A 129 16.32 9.95 6.66
N LEU A 130 16.62 10.96 5.87
CA LEU A 130 16.82 10.85 4.44
C LEU A 130 18.01 9.92 4.13
N ILE A 131 17.86 9.00 3.18
CA ILE A 131 19.00 8.33 2.54
C ILE A 131 19.61 9.35 1.55
N PRO A 132 20.90 9.73 1.69
CA PRO A 132 21.47 10.87 0.96
C PRO A 132 21.23 10.83 -0.56
N GLU A 133 21.36 9.65 -1.16
CA GLU A 133 21.20 9.41 -2.59
C GLU A 133 19.75 9.63 -3.08
N ALA A 134 18.77 9.50 -2.19
CA ALA A 134 17.36 9.68 -2.52
C ALA A 134 17.03 11.13 -2.89
N ALA A 135 17.69 12.12 -2.28
CA ALA A 135 17.49 13.53 -2.67
C ALA A 135 17.86 13.76 -4.13
N ARG A 136 19.00 13.22 -4.56
CA ARG A 136 19.43 13.34 -5.96
C ARG A 136 18.45 12.66 -6.91
N VAL A 137 17.94 11.49 -6.53
CA VAL A 137 16.90 10.80 -7.31
C VAL A 137 15.66 11.67 -7.47
N MET A 138 15.19 12.32 -6.39
CA MET A 138 14.02 13.19 -6.48
C MET A 138 14.23 14.36 -7.42
N GLU A 139 15.41 14.99 -7.44
CA GLU A 139 15.73 16.07 -8.37
C GLU A 139 15.71 15.57 -9.83
N VAL A 140 16.39 14.45 -10.10
CA VAL A 140 16.48 13.85 -11.44
C VAL A 140 15.09 13.50 -11.99
N LEU A 141 14.25 12.86 -11.18
CA LEU A 141 12.89 12.47 -11.59
C LEU A 141 11.98 13.69 -11.80
N ASN A 142 12.25 14.81 -11.13
CA ASN A 142 11.46 16.04 -11.23
C ASN A 142 12.00 17.05 -12.24
N GLY A 143 12.82 16.61 -13.20
CA GLY A 143 13.27 17.44 -14.32
C GLY A 143 14.73 17.91 -14.22
N ASP A 144 15.50 17.44 -13.25
CA ASP A 144 16.96 17.66 -13.23
C ASP A 144 17.73 16.60 -14.03
N ASN A 145 17.43 16.55 -15.32
CA ASN A 145 18.01 15.64 -16.29
C ASN A 145 18.14 16.33 -17.66
N GLU A 146 18.85 15.71 -18.61
CA GLU A 146 19.16 16.24 -19.95
C GLU A 146 17.95 16.81 -20.69
N LEU A 147 16.75 16.25 -20.50
CA LEU A 147 15.54 16.66 -21.20
C LEU A 147 14.71 17.69 -20.43
N GLY A 148 15.03 17.94 -19.16
CA GLY A 148 14.17 18.74 -18.28
C GLY A 148 12.79 18.11 -18.06
N ILE A 149 12.64 16.82 -18.39
CA ILE A 149 11.36 16.11 -18.35
C ILE A 149 11.13 15.48 -16.98
N LYS A 150 9.90 15.44 -16.51
CA LYS A 150 9.55 14.63 -15.35
C LYS A 150 9.55 13.16 -15.75
N LEU A 151 10.29 12.33 -15.03
CA LEU A 151 10.24 10.89 -15.21
C LEU A 151 9.11 10.33 -14.33
N PRO A 152 8.21 9.49 -14.87
CA PRO A 152 7.08 8.98 -14.11
C PRO A 152 7.55 8.14 -12.92
N TYR A 153 7.00 8.43 -11.73
CA TYR A 153 7.21 7.58 -10.57
C TYR A 153 6.01 7.56 -9.64
N ILE A 154 5.91 6.51 -8.84
CA ILE A 154 5.01 6.39 -7.71
C ILE A 154 5.78 5.92 -6.48
N LEU A 155 5.23 6.18 -5.30
CA LEU A 155 5.70 5.64 -4.04
C LEU A 155 4.73 4.56 -3.58
N LEU A 156 5.24 3.35 -3.39
CA LEU A 156 4.47 2.16 -3.04
C LEU A 156 5.03 1.55 -1.76
N THR A 157 4.40 1.84 -0.62
CA THR A 157 4.89 1.42 0.70
C THR A 157 3.92 0.47 1.41
N ASN A 158 4.47 -0.48 2.16
CA ASN A 158 3.70 -1.26 3.14
C ASN A 158 3.52 -0.50 4.48
N GLY A 159 4.20 0.64 4.65
CA GLY A 159 3.98 1.55 5.76
C GLY A 159 2.56 2.16 5.75
N GLY A 160 2.06 2.52 6.93
CA GLY A 160 0.68 2.97 7.12
C GLY A 160 0.47 3.74 8.41
N GLY A 161 -0.79 4.14 8.65
CA GLY A 161 -1.24 4.64 9.95
C GLY A 161 -1.59 6.13 10.02
N LYS A 162 -1.50 6.84 8.89
CA LYS A 162 -1.89 8.24 8.72
C LYS A 162 -2.63 8.37 7.38
N THR A 163 -3.34 9.48 7.18
CA THR A 163 -3.89 9.82 5.86
C THR A 163 -2.75 10.02 4.86
N GLU A 164 -3.03 9.77 3.57
CA GLU A 164 -2.03 9.95 2.52
C GLU A 164 -1.50 11.39 2.49
N SER A 165 -2.38 12.38 2.68
CA SER A 165 -1.99 13.80 2.74
C SER A 165 -0.97 14.08 3.84
N ALA A 166 -1.26 13.67 5.07
CA ALA A 166 -0.36 13.88 6.20
C ALA A 166 0.98 13.15 6.02
N ARG A 167 0.98 11.98 5.37
CA ARG A 167 2.21 11.23 5.12
C ARG A 167 3.03 11.84 3.97
N VAL A 168 2.37 12.29 2.91
CA VAL A 168 3.00 12.99 1.79
C VAL A 168 3.60 14.32 2.22
N ASP A 169 2.94 15.07 3.11
CA ASP A 169 3.48 16.32 3.66
C ASP A 169 4.77 16.06 4.47
N GLU A 170 4.76 15.05 5.35
CA GLU A 170 5.94 14.64 6.11
C GLU A 170 7.09 14.21 5.18
N LEU A 171 6.77 13.37 4.18
CA LEU A 171 7.78 12.84 3.27
C LEU A 171 8.35 13.91 2.35
N SER A 172 7.51 14.84 1.87
CA SER A 172 7.96 15.97 1.06
C SER A 172 8.95 16.85 1.81
N GLY A 173 8.73 17.04 3.12
CA GLY A 173 9.67 17.75 3.99
C GLY A 173 11.02 17.02 4.15
N ILE A 174 11.01 15.69 4.29
CA ILE A 174 12.23 14.89 4.43
C ILE A 174 13.02 14.84 3.11
N LEU A 175 12.33 14.59 2.01
CA LEU A 175 12.92 14.49 0.67
C LEU A 175 13.28 15.85 0.07
N LYS A 176 12.77 16.95 0.66
CA LYS A 176 12.86 18.32 0.12
C LYS A 176 12.36 18.41 -1.32
N SER A 177 11.37 17.59 -1.66
CA SER A 177 10.78 17.49 -2.99
C SER A 177 9.27 17.34 -2.87
N PRO A 178 8.47 18.05 -3.67
CA PRO A 178 7.01 17.97 -3.59
C PRO A 178 6.53 16.59 -4.06
N ILE A 179 5.88 15.86 -3.16
CA ILE A 179 5.18 14.61 -3.47
C ILE A 179 3.68 14.90 -3.55
N SER A 180 2.98 14.23 -4.47
CA SER A 180 1.53 14.34 -4.61
C SER A 180 0.87 13.10 -4.03
N THR A 181 -0.30 13.24 -3.43
CA THR A 181 -1.12 12.10 -3.02
C THR A 181 -1.55 11.23 -4.21
N GLU A 182 -1.56 11.78 -5.42
CA GLU A 182 -1.92 11.07 -6.66
C GLU A 182 -0.83 10.11 -7.16
N GLN A 183 0.38 10.15 -6.57
CA GLN A 183 1.47 9.23 -6.86
C GLN A 183 1.90 8.44 -5.61
N PHE A 184 1.04 8.36 -4.59
CA PHE A 184 1.36 7.80 -3.29
C PHE A 184 0.39 6.69 -2.88
N ILE A 185 0.92 5.52 -2.52
CA ILE A 185 0.15 4.35 -2.13
C ILE A 185 0.71 3.81 -0.82
N GLN A 186 -0.14 3.76 0.21
CA GLN A 186 0.13 3.09 1.48
C GLN A 186 -0.51 1.70 1.49
N SER A 187 -0.12 0.88 2.46
CA SER A 187 -0.67 -0.48 2.65
C SER A 187 -2.20 -0.51 2.72
N HIS A 188 -2.79 0.45 3.43
CA HIS A 188 -4.24 0.54 3.61
C HIS A 188 -4.97 1.28 2.47
N THR A 189 -4.27 1.96 1.55
CA THR A 189 -4.92 2.74 0.48
C THR A 189 -5.85 1.91 -0.41
N PRO A 190 -5.49 0.69 -0.88
CA PRO A 190 -6.42 -0.15 -1.65
C PRO A 190 -7.64 -0.61 -0.85
N MET A 191 -7.54 -0.65 0.49
CA MET A 191 -8.63 -1.08 1.37
C MET A 191 -9.80 -0.08 1.40
N GLN A 192 -9.65 1.13 0.83
CA GLN A 192 -10.76 2.07 0.70
C GLN A 192 -11.95 1.48 -0.09
N ALA A 193 -11.70 0.52 -0.99
CA ALA A 193 -12.78 -0.16 -1.71
C ALA A 193 -13.70 -0.99 -0.78
N LEU A 194 -13.23 -1.37 0.41
CA LEU A 194 -14.01 -2.17 1.37
C LEU A 194 -15.12 -1.36 2.04
N SER A 195 -15.11 -0.01 1.94
CA SER A 195 -16.18 0.84 2.47
C SER A 195 -17.50 0.68 1.71
N GLU A 196 -17.47 0.13 0.49
CA GLU A 196 -18.68 -0.23 -0.27
C GLU A 196 -19.36 -1.51 0.26
N TYR A 197 -18.64 -2.32 1.03
CA TYR A 197 -19.08 -3.65 1.46
C TYR A 197 -19.41 -3.73 2.96
N TYR A 198 -18.82 -2.86 3.78
CA TYR A 198 -18.92 -2.91 5.23
C TYR A 198 -19.30 -1.57 5.82
N ASP A 199 -20.32 -1.57 6.68
CA ASP A 199 -20.81 -0.36 7.33
C ASP A 199 -20.14 -0.14 8.68
N THR A 200 -20.09 -1.18 9.52
CA THR A 200 -19.52 -1.15 10.87
C THR A 200 -18.22 -1.93 10.93
N VAL A 201 -17.10 -1.22 11.08
CA VAL A 201 -15.76 -1.84 11.08
C VAL A 201 -15.00 -1.54 12.35
N LEU A 202 -14.29 -2.55 12.86
CA LEU A 202 -13.23 -2.35 13.83
C LEU A 202 -11.96 -1.97 13.06
N VAL A 203 -11.34 -0.84 13.38
CA VAL A 203 -10.02 -0.44 12.88
C VAL A 203 -8.96 -0.60 13.97
N CYS A 204 -7.80 -1.11 13.58
CA CYS A 204 -6.70 -1.40 14.47
C CYS A 204 -5.38 -0.83 13.95
N GLY A 205 -4.53 -0.38 14.87
CA GLY A 205 -3.15 0.02 14.62
C GLY A 205 -2.92 1.52 14.51
N GLY A 206 -1.66 1.89 14.29
CA GLY A 206 -1.25 3.28 14.13
C GLY A 206 -1.11 4.04 15.44
N GLU A 207 -0.82 5.33 15.32
CA GLU A 207 -0.59 6.21 16.47
C GLU A 207 -1.90 6.87 16.92
N GLY A 208 -2.18 6.83 18.23
CA GLY A 208 -3.38 7.44 18.80
C GLY A 208 -4.65 6.82 18.21
N PHE A 209 -5.45 7.65 17.54
CA PHE A 209 -6.67 7.27 16.81
C PHE A 209 -6.58 7.59 15.31
N LYS A 210 -5.38 7.87 14.77
CA LYS A 210 -5.22 8.39 13.40
C LYS A 210 -5.80 7.46 12.33
N VAL A 211 -5.73 6.14 12.51
CA VAL A 211 -6.33 5.17 11.56
C VAL A 211 -7.86 5.25 11.50
N ARG A 212 -8.52 5.76 12.56
CA ARG A 212 -9.96 6.04 12.51
C ARG A 212 -10.25 7.07 11.45
N GLN A 213 -9.51 8.18 11.46
CA GLN A 213 -9.68 9.26 10.47
C GLN A 213 -9.43 8.73 9.05
N VAL A 214 -8.42 7.88 8.86
CA VAL A 214 -8.16 7.23 7.55
C VAL A 214 -9.38 6.46 7.07
N ALA A 215 -9.99 5.63 7.92
CA ALA A 215 -11.18 4.86 7.54
C ALA A 215 -12.40 5.76 7.31
N GLU A 216 -12.61 6.77 8.14
CA GLU A 216 -13.69 7.76 7.96
C GLU A 216 -13.53 8.47 6.60
N ASP A 217 -12.31 8.90 6.24
CA ASP A 217 -11.99 9.55 4.96
C ASP A 217 -12.17 8.60 3.74
N TYR A 218 -12.01 7.29 3.94
CA TYR A 218 -12.28 6.27 2.91
C TYR A 218 -13.77 5.98 2.72
N GLY A 219 -14.64 6.55 3.56
CA GLY A 219 -16.09 6.44 3.45
C GLY A 219 -16.74 5.34 4.28
N PHE A 220 -16.00 4.69 5.21
CA PHE A 220 -16.62 3.76 6.16
C PHE A 220 -17.59 4.52 7.08
N LYS A 221 -18.81 4.00 7.25
CA LYS A 221 -19.90 4.71 7.96
C LYS A 221 -19.73 4.71 9.47
N THR A 222 -19.48 3.54 10.05
CA THR A 222 -19.30 3.35 11.49
C THR A 222 -17.92 2.77 11.75
N VAL A 223 -16.97 3.65 12.06
CA VAL A 223 -15.60 3.28 12.38
C VAL A 223 -15.41 3.24 13.89
N VAL A 224 -15.02 2.08 14.41
CA VAL A 224 -14.71 1.86 15.82
C VAL A 224 -13.24 1.52 15.95
N HIS A 225 -12.50 2.23 16.80
CA HIS A 225 -11.11 1.92 17.10
C HIS A 225 -11.03 0.96 18.29
N THR A 226 -9.99 0.12 18.38
CA THR A 226 -9.78 -0.80 19.53
C THR A 226 -9.81 -0.08 20.88
N LYS A 227 -9.15 1.07 20.96
CA LYS A 227 -9.21 1.98 22.12
C LYS A 227 -10.62 2.47 22.49
N ASP A 228 -11.60 2.52 21.58
CA ASP A 228 -13.00 2.81 21.97
C ASP A 228 -13.60 1.68 22.79
N VAL A 229 -13.30 0.45 22.38
CA VAL A 229 -13.75 -0.76 23.06
C VAL A 229 -13.07 -0.87 24.43
N GLN A 230 -11.77 -0.58 24.53
CA GLN A 230 -11.06 -0.54 25.80
C GLN A 230 -11.55 0.58 26.73
N ALA A 231 -11.90 1.75 26.20
CA ALA A 231 -12.46 2.84 27.00
C ALA A 231 -13.86 2.51 27.53
N TRP A 232 -14.65 1.76 26.75
CA TRP A 232 -15.97 1.29 27.13
C TRP A 232 -15.93 0.20 28.20
N ASP A 233 -15.08 -0.80 28.02
CA ASP A 233 -14.87 -1.88 28.99
C ASP A 233 -13.36 -2.07 29.26
N PRO A 234 -12.83 -1.38 30.29
CA PRO A 234 -11.41 -1.47 30.64
C PRO A 234 -10.98 -2.88 31.05
N THR A 235 -11.92 -3.78 31.40
CA THR A 235 -11.58 -5.14 31.85
C THR A 235 -11.09 -6.04 30.72
N ILE A 236 -11.30 -5.64 29.46
CA ILE A 236 -10.79 -6.36 28.27
C ILE A 236 -9.26 -6.36 28.24
N SER A 237 -8.63 -5.28 28.74
CA SER A 237 -7.17 -5.18 28.80
C SER A 237 -6.67 -5.50 30.22
N PRO A 238 -5.98 -6.64 30.41
CA PRO A 238 -5.48 -7.01 31.74
C PRO A 238 -4.27 -6.20 32.20
N TRP A 239 -3.52 -5.56 31.28
CA TRP A 239 -2.21 -4.94 31.60
C TRP A 239 -2.06 -3.51 31.10
N SER A 240 -2.88 -3.07 30.15
CA SER A 240 -2.82 -1.73 29.56
C SER A 240 -4.01 -0.89 30.02
N GLN A 241 -3.75 0.39 30.29
CA GLN A 241 -4.75 1.40 30.60
C GLN A 241 -4.57 2.57 29.64
N LEU A 242 -5.69 3.11 29.17
CA LEU A 242 -5.68 4.32 28.35
C LEU A 242 -5.25 5.52 29.19
N SER A 243 -4.48 6.41 28.57
CA SER A 243 -4.22 7.73 29.16
C SER A 243 -5.51 8.56 29.23
N GLU A 244 -5.54 9.57 30.10
CA GLU A 244 -6.69 10.48 30.21
C GLU A 244 -7.07 11.13 28.87
N GLU A 245 -6.08 11.48 28.06
CA GLU A 245 -6.30 12.05 26.73
C GLU A 245 -6.88 11.05 25.74
N GLU A 246 -6.49 9.77 25.84
CA GLU A 246 -7.07 8.72 24.99
C GLU A 246 -8.51 8.41 25.39
N VAL A 247 -8.82 8.42 26.69
CA VAL A 247 -10.19 8.28 27.19
C VAL A 247 -11.07 9.42 26.68
N LYS A 248 -10.58 10.66 26.69
CA LYS A 248 -11.32 11.83 26.15
C LYS A 248 -11.56 11.75 24.62
N GLN A 249 -10.62 11.16 23.88
CA GLN A 249 -10.72 11.01 22.42
C GLN A 249 -11.49 9.76 21.98
N ALA A 250 -11.73 8.81 22.89
CA ALA A 250 -12.51 7.62 22.62
C ALA A 250 -13.96 7.96 22.29
N LYS A 251 -14.49 7.36 21.24
CA LYS A 251 -15.90 7.44 20.82
C LYS A 251 -16.64 6.22 21.35
N ILE A 252 -16.96 6.22 22.65
CA ILE A 252 -17.71 5.13 23.30
C ILE A 252 -19.13 5.05 22.71
N ARG A 253 -19.60 3.83 22.46
CA ARG A 253 -20.95 3.54 21.97
C ARG A 253 -21.57 2.41 22.81
N ASP A 254 -22.84 2.11 22.55
CA ASP A 254 -23.48 0.90 23.06
C ASP A 254 -22.95 -0.33 22.32
N PHE A 255 -21.76 -0.78 22.73
CA PHE A 255 -21.11 -1.94 22.15
C PHE A 255 -21.73 -3.27 22.58
N ASP A 256 -22.63 -3.29 23.57
CA ASP A 256 -23.40 -4.50 23.93
C ASP A 256 -24.40 -4.87 22.81
N ASN A 257 -24.90 -3.87 22.07
CA ASN A 257 -25.91 -4.04 21.02
C ASN A 257 -25.38 -3.77 19.60
N LEU A 258 -24.09 -3.47 19.43
CA LEU A 258 -23.47 -3.25 18.13
C LEU A 258 -22.91 -4.57 17.57
N ASN A 259 -23.21 -4.84 16.31
CA ASN A 259 -22.56 -5.91 15.54
C ASN A 259 -21.51 -5.31 14.61
N PHE A 260 -20.32 -5.89 14.60
CA PHE A 260 -19.23 -5.53 13.69
C PHE A 260 -19.30 -6.39 12.43
N ASP A 261 -19.16 -5.77 11.27
CA ASP A 261 -19.20 -6.46 9.98
C ASP A 261 -17.82 -6.99 9.57
N ALA A 262 -16.75 -6.27 9.92
CA ALA A 262 -15.39 -6.63 9.54
C ALA A 262 -14.32 -6.02 10.47
N ILE A 263 -13.13 -6.62 10.46
CA ILE A 263 -11.93 -6.14 11.17
C ILE A 263 -10.90 -5.65 10.14
N MET A 264 -10.40 -4.44 10.34
CA MET A 264 -9.46 -3.75 9.46
C MET A 264 -8.18 -3.41 10.22
N VAL A 265 -7.12 -4.19 10.00
CA VAL A 265 -5.79 -3.93 10.58
C VAL A 265 -5.02 -3.04 9.62
N PHE A 266 -5.14 -1.72 9.81
CA PHE A 266 -4.59 -0.71 8.89
C PHE A 266 -3.10 -0.45 9.09
N ALA A 267 -2.60 -0.60 10.31
CA ALA A 267 -1.19 -0.35 10.62
C ALA A 267 -0.71 -1.23 11.79
N ASP A 268 0.56 -1.13 12.16
CA ASP A 268 1.10 -1.78 13.35
C ASP A 268 0.41 -1.29 14.62
N SER A 269 0.02 -2.24 15.46
CA SER A 269 -0.51 -1.95 16.80
C SER A 269 0.56 -1.29 17.69
N ARG A 270 0.12 -0.46 18.65
CA ARG A 270 0.98 0.10 19.71
C ARG A 270 0.75 -0.56 21.06
N ASP A 271 -0.26 -1.42 21.14
CA ASP A 271 -0.62 -2.23 22.29
C ASP A 271 -1.05 -3.62 21.79
N TYR A 272 -0.05 -4.44 21.50
CA TYR A 272 -0.25 -5.72 20.83
C TYR A 272 -1.23 -6.61 21.58
N GLN A 273 -1.17 -6.62 22.92
CA GLN A 273 -2.04 -7.51 23.68
C GLN A 273 -3.50 -7.10 23.56
N THR A 274 -3.82 -5.84 23.86
CA THR A 274 -5.20 -5.37 23.90
C THR A 274 -5.83 -5.47 22.51
N ASP A 275 -5.09 -5.07 21.48
CA ASP A 275 -5.57 -5.15 20.10
C ASP A 275 -5.79 -6.62 19.67
N MET A 276 -4.87 -7.54 20.00
CA MET A 276 -5.06 -8.98 19.72
C MET A 276 -6.27 -9.55 20.47
N GLN A 277 -6.46 -9.17 21.75
CA GLN A 277 -7.58 -9.66 22.55
C GLN A 277 -8.92 -9.23 21.94
N ILE A 278 -9.08 -7.95 21.62
CA ILE A 278 -10.31 -7.42 21.01
C ILE A 278 -10.57 -8.08 19.65
N ILE A 279 -9.53 -8.26 18.83
CA ILE A 279 -9.64 -8.95 17.54
C ILE A 279 -10.13 -10.40 17.75
N LEU A 280 -9.54 -11.14 18.69
CA LEU A 280 -9.95 -12.52 18.97
C LEU A 280 -11.36 -12.60 19.53
N ASP A 281 -11.76 -11.67 20.41
CA ASP A 281 -13.12 -11.61 20.95
C ASP A 281 -14.15 -11.47 19.83
N LEU A 282 -13.88 -10.61 18.85
CA LEU A 282 -14.74 -10.47 17.66
C LEU A 282 -14.71 -11.70 16.75
N LEU A 283 -13.52 -12.26 16.48
CA LEU A 283 -13.38 -13.46 15.63
C LEU A 283 -14.07 -14.69 16.23
N LEU A 284 -14.20 -14.75 17.55
CA LEU A 284 -14.86 -15.85 18.29
C LEU A 284 -16.31 -15.53 18.68
N SER A 285 -16.78 -14.32 18.39
CA SER A 285 -18.11 -13.86 18.77
C SER A 285 -19.24 -14.44 17.91
N GLU A 286 -20.47 -14.35 18.42
CA GLU A 286 -21.67 -14.60 17.65
C GLU A 286 -21.98 -13.38 16.76
N ASN A 287 -21.76 -13.52 15.45
CA ASN A 287 -22.04 -12.49 14.43
C ASN A 287 -21.37 -11.14 14.68
N GLY A 288 -20.13 -11.13 15.16
CA GLY A 288 -19.37 -9.89 15.39
C GLY A 288 -19.86 -9.08 16.59
N ARG A 289 -20.54 -9.69 17.56
CA ARG A 289 -21.04 -8.98 18.76
C ARG A 289 -20.15 -9.20 19.97
N LEU A 290 -19.62 -8.12 20.54
CA LEU A 290 -18.80 -8.19 21.76
C LEU A 290 -19.57 -8.86 22.91
N LYS A 291 -18.82 -9.45 23.86
CA LYS A 291 -19.34 -10.25 25.00
C LYS A 291 -20.20 -11.47 24.63
N THR A 292 -20.17 -11.91 23.37
CA THR A 292 -20.79 -13.17 22.94
C THR A 292 -19.74 -14.18 22.49
N ARG A 293 -20.13 -15.44 22.36
CA ARG A 293 -19.26 -16.51 21.85
C ARG A 293 -20.03 -17.42 20.91
N ALA A 294 -19.52 -17.57 19.69
CA ALA A 294 -20.12 -18.45 18.70
C ALA A 294 -20.02 -19.92 19.14
N LYS A 295 -21.08 -20.68 18.89
CA LYS A 295 -21.06 -22.15 19.09
C LYS A 295 -20.10 -22.83 18.12
N ASN A 296 -19.95 -22.28 16.91
CA ASN A 296 -19.02 -22.75 15.90
C ASN A 296 -18.28 -21.55 15.26
N PRO A 297 -17.18 -21.07 15.88
CA PRO A 297 -16.42 -19.93 15.38
C PRO A 297 -15.88 -20.12 13.96
N LEU A 298 -15.54 -21.37 13.58
CA LEU A 298 -15.00 -21.67 12.25
C LEU A 298 -16.02 -21.44 11.12
N ALA A 299 -17.32 -21.50 11.42
CA ALA A 299 -18.37 -21.27 10.43
C ALA A 299 -18.89 -19.83 10.42
N ASN A 300 -18.70 -19.08 11.51
CA ASN A 300 -19.36 -17.80 11.76
C ASN A 300 -18.36 -16.65 11.97
N GLN A 301 -17.07 -16.84 11.64
CA GLN A 301 -16.08 -15.77 11.79
C GLN A 301 -16.40 -14.58 10.88
N ILE A 302 -16.28 -13.37 11.43
CA ILE A 302 -16.33 -12.14 10.62
C ILE A 302 -15.02 -11.99 9.83
N PRO A 303 -15.06 -11.35 8.64
CA PRO A 303 -13.86 -11.12 7.85
C PRO A 303 -12.84 -10.23 8.58
N ILE A 304 -11.56 -10.59 8.44
CA ILE A 304 -10.42 -9.80 8.89
C ILE A 304 -9.46 -9.52 7.74
N TYR A 305 -9.04 -8.26 7.66
CA TYR A 305 -8.15 -7.74 6.64
C TYR A 305 -6.89 -7.16 7.27
N PHE A 306 -5.74 -7.51 6.72
CA PHE A 306 -4.44 -6.94 7.05
C PHE A 306 -3.96 -6.10 5.88
N SER A 307 -3.48 -4.88 6.17
CA SER A 307 -3.02 -3.96 5.13
C SER A 307 -1.69 -4.41 4.49
N GLN A 308 -0.88 -5.21 5.18
CA GLN A 308 0.39 -5.74 4.68
C GLN A 308 0.80 -7.08 5.33
N GLY A 309 1.77 -7.77 4.71
CA GLY A 309 2.24 -9.10 5.14
C GLY A 309 3.73 -9.20 5.52
N ASP A 310 4.47 -8.10 5.60
CA ASP A 310 5.89 -8.08 5.91
C ASP A 310 6.14 -8.53 7.36
N ILE A 311 7.13 -9.38 7.56
CA ILE A 311 7.53 -9.83 8.89
C ILE A 311 8.42 -8.80 9.57
N VAL A 312 9.31 -8.18 8.80
CA VAL A 312 10.28 -7.20 9.27
C VAL A 312 10.36 -5.98 8.36
N PHE A 313 10.76 -4.84 8.93
CA PHE A 313 11.04 -3.60 8.21
C PHE A 313 12.26 -2.88 8.81
N PRO A 314 12.96 -2.03 8.04
CA PRO A 314 14.09 -1.27 8.55
C PRO A 314 13.63 -0.03 9.33
N THR A 315 14.39 0.33 10.37
CA THR A 315 14.22 1.58 11.13
C THR A 315 15.58 2.24 11.34
N GLU A 316 15.65 3.26 12.19
CA GLU A 316 16.93 3.82 12.63
C GLU A 316 17.78 2.84 13.47
N HIS A 317 17.21 1.70 13.88
CA HIS A 317 17.94 0.65 14.57
C HIS A 317 18.78 -0.19 13.60
N ALA A 318 19.90 -0.73 14.06
CA ALA A 318 20.84 -1.48 13.21
C ALA A 318 20.26 -2.77 12.60
N LEU A 319 19.31 -3.38 13.30
CA LEU A 319 18.63 -4.62 12.90
C LEU A 319 17.16 -4.36 12.55
N PRO A 320 16.60 -4.98 11.50
CA PRO A 320 15.18 -4.87 11.15
C PRO A 320 14.25 -5.22 12.32
N ARG A 321 13.11 -4.52 12.44
CA ARG A 321 12.13 -4.70 13.52
C ARG A 321 10.91 -5.48 13.01
N LEU A 322 10.24 -6.20 13.89
CA LEU A 322 8.97 -6.88 13.55
C LEU A 322 7.89 -5.87 13.18
N THR A 323 7.03 -6.23 12.23
CA THR A 323 5.88 -5.41 11.80
C THR A 323 4.61 -6.26 11.64
N GLN A 324 3.57 -5.75 10.97
CA GLN A 324 2.20 -6.27 10.97
C GLN A 324 2.10 -7.73 10.55
N GLY A 325 2.96 -8.25 9.68
CA GLY A 325 2.97 -9.67 9.33
C GLY A 325 3.28 -10.58 10.52
N ALA A 326 4.13 -10.16 11.46
CA ALA A 326 4.38 -10.87 12.71
C ALA A 326 3.18 -10.78 13.67
N PHE A 327 2.54 -9.60 13.76
CA PHE A 327 1.30 -9.39 14.51
C PHE A 327 0.16 -10.30 14.01
N ARG A 328 0.01 -10.38 12.68
CA ARG A 328 -0.93 -11.27 11.98
C ARG A 328 -0.67 -12.75 12.31
N ILE A 329 0.57 -13.22 12.24
CA ILE A 329 0.93 -14.61 12.58
C ILE A 329 0.59 -14.93 14.03
N ALA A 330 0.79 -13.99 14.95
CA ALA A 330 0.41 -14.18 16.34
C ALA A 330 -1.11 -14.35 16.51
N ILE A 331 -1.93 -13.55 15.82
CA ILE A 331 -3.39 -13.69 15.82
C ILE A 331 -3.82 -15.04 15.23
N GLU A 332 -3.26 -15.40 14.06
CA GLU A 332 -3.53 -16.69 13.41
C GLU A 332 -3.24 -17.87 14.35
N SER A 333 -2.11 -17.82 15.04
CA SER A 333 -1.66 -18.88 15.95
C SER A 333 -2.55 -18.98 17.20
N GLN A 334 -2.95 -17.84 17.76
CA GLN A 334 -3.90 -17.79 18.88
C GLN A 334 -5.27 -18.31 18.47
N TYR A 335 -5.80 -17.86 17.32
CA TYR A 335 -7.07 -18.34 16.80
C TYR A 335 -7.06 -19.85 16.58
N LYS A 336 -6.01 -20.39 15.96
CA LYS A 336 -5.83 -21.84 15.77
C LYS A 336 -5.75 -22.60 17.08
N THR A 337 -5.07 -22.07 18.07
CA THR A 337 -4.98 -22.68 19.41
C THR A 337 -6.34 -22.72 20.09
N LEU A 338 -7.16 -21.68 19.93
CA LEU A 338 -8.46 -21.56 20.60
C LEU A 338 -9.59 -22.33 19.90
N THR A 339 -9.49 -22.53 18.59
CA THR A 339 -10.57 -23.15 17.78
C THR A 339 -10.21 -24.51 17.20
N GLY A 340 -8.92 -24.85 17.14
CA GLY A 340 -8.40 -26.01 16.41
C GLY A 340 -8.37 -25.84 14.88
N GLY A 341 -8.91 -24.74 14.34
CA GLY A 341 -8.97 -24.49 12.90
C GLY A 341 -8.15 -23.28 12.47
N ASP A 342 -7.84 -23.22 11.18
CA ASP A 342 -7.06 -22.12 10.61
C ASP A 342 -7.93 -20.87 10.40
N LEU A 343 -7.39 -19.69 10.76
CA LEU A 343 -8.05 -18.40 10.52
C LEU A 343 -8.15 -18.12 9.02
N GLU A 344 -9.35 -17.83 8.51
CA GLU A 344 -9.48 -17.25 7.17
C GLU A 344 -9.28 -15.73 7.22
N ARG A 345 -8.40 -15.20 6.38
CA ARG A 345 -8.02 -13.78 6.35
C ARG A 345 -7.66 -13.30 4.96
N VAL A 346 -7.69 -11.98 4.79
CA VAL A 346 -7.22 -11.30 3.59
C VAL A 346 -6.02 -10.42 3.93
N VAL A 347 -5.03 -10.40 3.02
CA VAL A 347 -3.83 -9.57 3.16
C VAL A 347 -3.70 -8.71 1.91
N TYR A 348 -3.48 -7.42 2.12
CA TYR A 348 -3.13 -6.42 1.11
C TYR A 348 -1.62 -6.12 1.19
N GLY A 349 -1.18 -5.04 0.55
CA GLY A 349 0.22 -4.65 0.53
C GLY A 349 1.06 -5.52 -0.40
N LYS A 350 2.33 -5.18 -0.56
CA LYS A 350 3.29 -6.01 -1.29
C LYS A 350 3.52 -7.31 -0.50
N PRO A 351 3.71 -8.47 -1.15
CA PRO A 351 3.81 -8.71 -2.60
C PRO A 351 2.46 -9.03 -3.29
N GLU A 352 1.31 -8.65 -2.72
CA GLU A 352 0.00 -9.11 -3.20
C GLU A 352 -0.40 -8.46 -4.53
N LEU A 353 -0.99 -9.26 -5.43
CA LEU A 353 -1.36 -8.85 -6.78
C LEU A 353 -2.28 -7.62 -6.81
N ALA A 354 -3.21 -7.54 -5.85
CA ALA A 354 -4.15 -6.42 -5.74
C ALA A 354 -3.41 -5.08 -5.62
N THR A 355 -2.31 -5.06 -4.87
CA THR A 355 -1.49 -3.86 -4.63
C THR A 355 -0.81 -3.38 -5.92
N TYR A 356 -0.26 -4.29 -6.72
CA TYR A 356 0.40 -3.95 -7.99
C TYR A 356 -0.60 -3.55 -9.09
N LYS A 357 -1.77 -4.21 -9.14
CA LYS A 357 -2.85 -3.78 -10.04
C LYS A 357 -3.36 -2.38 -9.71
N TYR A 358 -3.50 -2.07 -8.43
CA TYR A 358 -3.86 -0.72 -8.01
C TYR A 358 -2.75 0.29 -8.37
N ALA A 359 -1.49 -0.12 -8.24
CA ALA A 359 -0.34 0.70 -8.63
C ALA A 359 -0.33 1.03 -10.13
N ASP A 360 -0.70 0.11 -11.02
CA ASP A 360 -0.88 0.40 -12.46
C ASP A 360 -1.88 1.54 -12.69
N THR A 361 -3.04 1.50 -12.02
CA THR A 361 -4.06 2.56 -12.14
C THR A 361 -3.53 3.91 -11.66
N VAL A 362 -2.76 3.92 -10.57
CA VAL A 362 -2.12 5.13 -10.06
C VAL A 362 -1.07 5.66 -11.03
N ILE A 363 -0.23 4.79 -11.63
CA ILE A 363 0.75 5.20 -12.65
C ILE A 363 0.04 5.79 -13.87
N GLN A 364 -1.03 5.17 -14.37
CA GLN A 364 -1.79 5.68 -15.51
C GLN A 364 -2.40 7.06 -15.24
N GLN A 365 -2.94 7.26 -14.04
CA GLN A 365 -3.48 8.56 -13.63
C GLN A 365 -2.37 9.60 -13.44
N TRP A 366 -1.22 9.19 -12.91
CA TRP A 366 -0.07 10.07 -12.74
C TRP A 366 0.52 10.50 -14.09
N MET A 367 0.64 9.58 -15.05
CA MET A 367 1.00 9.87 -16.45
C MET A 367 0.06 10.91 -17.07
N LYS A 368 -1.25 10.82 -16.77
CA LYS A 368 -2.22 11.80 -17.23
C LYS A 368 -1.96 13.17 -16.60
N GLU A 369 -1.58 13.22 -15.34
CA GLU A 369 -1.28 14.48 -14.65
C GLU A 369 0.01 15.14 -15.18
N ILE A 370 1.10 14.39 -15.36
CA ILE A 370 2.41 14.97 -15.70
C ILE A 370 2.70 15.06 -17.21
N HIS A 371 2.01 14.26 -18.03
CA HIS A 371 2.22 14.20 -19.49
C HIS A 371 0.93 14.32 -20.30
N ASN A 372 -0.24 14.42 -19.67
CA ASN A 372 -1.55 14.41 -20.36
C ASN A 372 -1.79 13.14 -21.19
N GLU A 373 -1.22 12.01 -20.76
CA GLU A 373 -1.32 10.70 -21.40
C GLU A 373 -1.86 9.66 -20.41
N HIS A 374 -2.93 8.96 -20.76
CA HIS A 374 -3.51 7.92 -19.90
C HIS A 374 -3.06 6.54 -20.37
N THR A 375 -1.76 6.28 -20.27
CA THR A 375 -1.10 5.05 -20.71
C THR A 375 -0.25 4.47 -19.60
N LEU A 376 -0.14 3.14 -19.55
CA LEU A 376 0.78 2.47 -18.63
C LEU A 376 2.15 2.33 -19.33
N PRO A 377 3.24 2.88 -18.75
CA PRO A 377 4.59 2.69 -19.26
C PRO A 377 4.96 1.20 -19.30
N LYS A 378 5.67 0.76 -20.34
CA LYS A 378 6.06 -0.66 -20.49
C LYS A 378 7.19 -1.05 -19.54
N ASN A 379 8.10 -0.12 -19.27
CA ASN A 379 9.34 -0.39 -18.53
C ASN A 379 9.20 0.15 -17.11
N ILE A 380 8.51 -0.60 -16.25
CA ILE A 380 8.32 -0.24 -14.84
C ILE A 380 9.42 -0.90 -14.00
N TYR A 381 10.04 -0.11 -13.12
CA TYR A 381 11.13 -0.52 -12.23
C TYR A 381 10.67 -0.43 -10.77
N MET A 382 10.46 -1.57 -10.12
CA MET A 382 10.27 -1.66 -8.67
C MET A 382 11.62 -1.55 -7.97
N ILE A 383 11.82 -0.51 -7.18
CA ILE A 383 13.03 -0.30 -6.40
C ILE A 383 12.70 -0.55 -4.93
N GLY A 384 13.30 -1.59 -4.35
CA GLY A 384 12.96 -2.10 -3.02
C GLY A 384 14.16 -2.67 -2.28
N ASP A 385 14.04 -2.79 -0.96
CA ASP A 385 15.08 -3.34 -0.08
C ASP A 385 14.73 -4.73 0.44
N ASN A 386 13.47 -5.17 0.29
CA ASN A 386 12.96 -6.41 0.86
C ASN A 386 12.67 -7.46 -0.24
N PRO A 387 13.48 -8.53 -0.34
CA PRO A 387 13.28 -9.58 -1.34
C PRO A 387 11.91 -10.26 -1.26
N GLN A 388 11.36 -10.43 -0.06
CA GLN A 388 10.09 -11.13 0.15
C GLN A 388 8.85 -10.28 -0.19
N SER A 389 9.05 -8.96 -0.35
CA SER A 389 7.97 -8.00 -0.56
C SER A 389 8.11 -7.32 -1.92
N ASP A 390 9.09 -6.43 -2.07
CA ASP A 390 9.25 -5.60 -3.27
C ASP A 390 9.65 -6.45 -4.48
N ILE A 391 10.67 -7.29 -4.29
CA ILE A 391 11.28 -8.05 -5.39
C ILE A 391 10.38 -9.21 -5.79
N CYS A 392 9.88 -9.98 -4.81
CA CYS A 392 8.92 -11.04 -5.07
C CYS A 392 7.66 -10.50 -5.78
N GLY A 393 7.10 -9.40 -5.27
CA GLY A 393 5.90 -8.78 -5.85
C GLY A 393 6.13 -8.26 -7.26
N GLY A 394 7.19 -7.47 -7.47
CA GLY A 394 7.53 -6.94 -8.80
C GLY A 394 7.82 -8.05 -9.82
N ASN A 395 8.56 -9.10 -9.43
CA ASN A 395 8.84 -10.24 -10.29
C ASN A 395 7.55 -11.00 -10.66
N MET A 396 6.67 -11.26 -9.69
CA MET A 396 5.40 -11.95 -9.93
C MET A 396 4.47 -11.14 -10.84
N TYR A 397 4.53 -9.81 -10.77
CA TYR A 397 3.74 -8.93 -11.60
C TYR A 397 4.33 -8.74 -13.01
N GLY A 398 5.63 -9.01 -13.18
CA GLY A 398 6.35 -8.86 -14.45
C GLY A 398 7.05 -7.51 -14.62
N TRP A 399 7.24 -6.75 -13.53
CA TRP A 399 8.04 -5.53 -13.54
C TRP A 399 9.53 -5.84 -13.47
N ASN A 400 10.36 -4.88 -13.89
CA ASN A 400 11.80 -4.91 -13.62
C ASN A 400 12.01 -4.67 -12.12
N THR A 401 12.87 -5.44 -11.45
CA THR A 401 13.09 -5.33 -10.01
C THR A 401 14.54 -4.99 -9.69
N CYS A 402 14.72 -3.94 -8.91
CA CYS A 402 16.00 -3.41 -8.44
C CYS A 402 16.08 -3.59 -6.92
N LEU A 403 17.00 -4.42 -6.45
CA LEU A 403 17.21 -4.63 -5.02
C LEU A 403 18.31 -3.73 -4.50
N VAL A 404 18.02 -2.90 -3.50
CA VAL A 404 19.02 -2.01 -2.89
C VAL A 404 19.55 -2.57 -1.57
N ARG A 405 20.79 -2.21 -1.22
CA ARG A 405 21.48 -2.68 -0.01
C ARG A 405 21.31 -1.78 1.21
N THR A 406 20.52 -0.73 1.08
CA THR A 406 20.33 0.27 2.12
C THR A 406 19.40 -0.22 3.23
N GLY A 407 18.55 -1.23 3.01
CA GLY A 407 17.54 -1.67 3.99
C GLY A 407 17.71 -3.10 4.52
N VAL A 408 16.65 -3.90 4.43
CA VAL A 408 16.54 -5.29 4.93
C VAL A 408 17.61 -6.17 4.30
N PHE A 409 17.76 -6.11 2.99
CA PHE A 409 18.78 -6.85 2.28
C PHE A 409 20.15 -6.19 2.42
N LYS A 410 21.13 -6.94 2.93
CA LYS A 410 22.53 -6.46 3.12
C LYS A 410 23.60 -7.35 2.50
N GLY A 411 23.27 -8.57 2.04
CA GLY A 411 24.27 -9.62 1.74
C GLY A 411 24.26 -10.13 0.29
N GLY A 412 25.24 -10.97 -0.06
CA GLY A 412 25.28 -11.75 -1.32
C GLY A 412 25.38 -10.93 -2.62
N GLU A 413 25.46 -11.59 -3.76
CA GLU A 413 25.33 -10.92 -5.08
C GLU A 413 23.88 -10.57 -5.40
N ASN A 414 22.95 -11.46 -5.04
CA ASN A 414 21.50 -11.32 -5.15
C ASN A 414 20.81 -12.19 -4.08
N ASP A 415 19.51 -12.01 -3.85
CA ASP A 415 18.75 -12.89 -2.96
C ASP A 415 18.55 -14.28 -3.59
N THR A 416 18.83 -15.33 -2.82
CA THR A 416 18.77 -16.72 -3.32
C THR A 416 17.36 -17.15 -3.69
N ASN A 417 16.35 -16.69 -2.95
CA ASN A 417 14.98 -17.18 -3.07
C ASN A 417 14.12 -16.30 -3.96
N ASN A 418 14.37 -15.00 -3.96
CA ASN A 418 13.65 -13.96 -4.69
C ASN A 418 14.66 -13.01 -5.38
N PRO A 419 15.41 -13.49 -6.38
CA PRO A 419 16.44 -12.69 -7.03
C PRO A 419 15.82 -11.52 -7.80
N ALA A 420 16.42 -10.33 -7.66
CA ALA A 420 16.08 -9.17 -8.46
C ALA A 420 16.42 -9.43 -9.93
N ASN A 421 15.45 -9.22 -10.83
CA ASN A 421 15.58 -9.57 -12.24
C ASN A 421 16.35 -8.53 -13.05
N PHE A 422 16.42 -7.28 -12.56
CA PHE A 422 17.15 -6.21 -13.23
C PHE A 422 18.53 -6.02 -12.64
N GLY A 423 18.64 -6.06 -11.30
CA GLY A 423 19.93 -6.02 -10.64
C GLY A 423 19.87 -5.70 -9.17
N VAL A 424 21.06 -5.70 -8.58
CA VAL A 424 21.28 -5.39 -7.17
C VAL A 424 22.25 -4.23 -7.07
N PHE A 425 21.90 -3.22 -6.29
CA PHE A 425 22.55 -1.91 -6.30
C PHE A 425 22.93 -1.49 -4.88
N ALA A 426 23.98 -0.68 -4.74
CA ALA A 426 24.38 -0.21 -3.41
C ALA A 426 23.30 0.68 -2.78
N ASN A 427 22.64 1.51 -3.60
CA ASN A 427 21.63 2.48 -3.17
C ASN A 427 20.62 2.78 -4.31
N VAL A 428 19.62 3.59 -3.99
CA VAL A 428 18.54 3.99 -4.91
C VAL A 428 19.04 4.76 -6.14
N LEU A 429 20.10 5.56 -6.01
CA LEU A 429 20.63 6.36 -7.13
C LEU A 429 21.28 5.47 -8.19
N GLU A 430 22.06 4.47 -7.78
CA GLU A 430 22.65 3.51 -8.73
C GLU A 430 21.58 2.71 -9.48
N ALA A 431 20.50 2.33 -8.79
CA ALA A 431 19.37 1.62 -9.42
C ALA A 431 18.69 2.49 -10.49
N VAL A 432 18.41 3.76 -10.17
CA VAL A 432 17.82 4.72 -11.12
C VAL A 432 18.78 5.00 -12.27
N GLN A 433 20.07 5.17 -12.00
CA GLN A 433 21.10 5.34 -13.03
C GLN A 433 21.13 4.17 -14.02
N ALA A 434 21.10 2.93 -13.51
CA ALA A 434 21.12 1.75 -14.37
C ALA A 434 19.86 1.65 -15.24
N ALA A 435 18.68 1.91 -14.67
CA ALA A 435 17.42 1.92 -15.41
C ALA A 435 17.41 3.00 -16.50
N VAL A 436 17.79 4.24 -16.15
CA VAL A 436 17.83 5.34 -17.12
C VAL A 436 18.85 5.05 -18.22
N LYS A 437 20.03 4.51 -17.90
CA LYS A 437 21.03 4.13 -18.92
C LYS A 437 20.53 3.06 -19.87
N LYS A 438 19.74 2.09 -19.39
CA LYS A 438 19.12 1.05 -20.23
C LYS A 438 18.09 1.65 -21.19
N GLU A 439 17.25 2.56 -20.71
CA GLU A 439 16.11 3.07 -21.49
C GLU A 439 16.48 4.28 -22.36
N LEU A 440 17.37 5.16 -21.90
CA LEU A 440 17.71 6.43 -22.56
C LEU A 440 19.14 6.48 -23.11
N GLY A 441 19.95 5.44 -22.87
CA GLY A 441 21.33 5.31 -23.35
C GLY A 441 22.40 5.73 -22.33
N GLN A 442 23.63 5.24 -22.53
CA GLN A 442 24.75 5.44 -21.60
C GLN A 442 25.19 6.90 -21.45
N GLU A 443 25.02 7.68 -22.52
CA GLU A 443 25.40 9.09 -22.57
C GLU A 443 24.34 10.03 -21.98
N PHE A 444 23.19 9.48 -21.52
CA PHE A 444 22.11 10.31 -20.98
C PHE A 444 22.55 11.00 -19.69
N LYS A 445 22.47 12.33 -19.66
CA LYS A 445 22.91 13.12 -18.51
C LYS A 445 21.79 13.22 -17.47
N LEU A 446 22.04 12.69 -16.27
CA LEU A 446 21.14 12.83 -15.12
C LEU A 446 21.34 14.16 -14.41
N GLN A 447 21.49 15.26 -15.14
CA GLN A 447 21.56 16.61 -14.62
C GLN A 447 21.13 17.58 -15.70
N TRP A 448 20.44 18.65 -15.31
CA TRP A 448 20.17 19.76 -16.22
C TRP A 448 21.42 20.63 -16.34
N GLN A 449 21.76 21.05 -17.57
CA GLN A 449 22.96 21.85 -17.83
C GLN A 449 22.59 23.21 -18.40
N ASP A 450 22.26 24.15 -17.51
CA ASP A 450 21.87 25.52 -17.89
C ASP A 450 22.89 26.19 -18.82
N GLU A 451 24.18 25.97 -18.63
CA GLU A 451 25.25 26.58 -19.44
C GLU A 451 25.31 26.05 -20.87
N GLU A 452 24.98 24.78 -21.08
CA GLU A 452 24.93 24.17 -22.42
C GLU A 452 23.62 24.51 -23.14
N VAL A 453 22.53 24.71 -22.40
CA VAL A 453 21.18 24.86 -22.94
C VAL A 453 20.76 26.32 -23.11
N ASN A 454 21.25 27.22 -22.26
CA ASN A 454 20.87 28.63 -22.30
C ASN A 454 21.77 29.41 -23.28
N PRO A 455 21.25 29.88 -24.42
CA PRO A 455 22.04 30.60 -25.42
C PRO A 455 22.61 31.93 -24.91
N VAL A 456 22.10 32.47 -23.80
CA VAL A 456 22.63 33.68 -23.15
C VAL A 456 23.88 33.38 -22.31
N LEU A 457 24.05 32.14 -21.84
CA LEU A 457 25.18 31.72 -21.00
C LEU A 457 26.31 31.06 -21.81
N GLN A 458 26.04 30.65 -23.06
CA GLN A 458 27.09 30.19 -23.96
C GLN A 458 28.04 31.35 -24.30
N ALA A 459 29.32 31.19 -23.97
CA ALA A 459 30.40 32.19 -24.10
C ALA A 459 30.78 32.57 -25.56
N GLY A 460 29.83 32.55 -26.49
CA GLY A 460 30.02 32.86 -27.91
C GLY A 460 28.78 33.38 -28.65
N GLY A 461 27.71 33.77 -27.94
CA GLY A 461 26.52 34.36 -28.56
C GLY A 461 26.82 35.69 -29.23
N VAL A 462 26.90 35.69 -30.57
CA VAL A 462 27.00 36.89 -31.40
C VAL A 462 25.86 37.84 -31.05
N SER A 463 26.22 39.06 -30.64
CA SER A 463 25.28 40.17 -30.45
C SER A 463 24.53 40.43 -31.76
N ALA A 464 23.29 39.94 -31.88
CA ALA A 464 22.37 40.35 -32.93
C ALA A 464 21.74 41.71 -32.54
N ILE A 465 22.55 42.76 -32.64
CA ILE A 465 22.09 44.14 -32.78
C ILE A 465 22.89 44.71 -33.95
N GLU A 466 22.29 44.70 -35.14
CA GLU A 466 22.37 45.75 -36.15
C GLU A 466 21.07 45.79 -36.94
#